data_AF-Q4E4G5-F1
#
_entry.id   AF-Q4E4G5-F1
#
_cell.length_a   1.000
_cell.length_b   1.000
_cell.length_c   1.000
_cell.angle_alpha   90.00
_cell.angle_beta   90.00
_cell.angle_gamma   90.00
#
_symmetry.space_group_name_H-M   'P 1'
#
loop_
_entity.id
_entity.type
_entity.pdbx_description
1 polymer ?
#
loop_
_entity_poly.entity_id
_entity_poly.type
_entity_poly.pdbx_seq_one_letter_code
_entity_poly.pdbx_strand_id
1 'polypeptide(L)'
;MFLLMVFALVIAVFIAVSPAAQALRMKIGSYISGVQFMMVADDLPKSFTGSNHMQMKAPATEGSKRVIRVVFIRHGQSVWNSLFNSFGALWPLRLVKAFVRETIYLFMDPFDSVIIDSPLSSKGSLEAEELAQFIRTSKGKISFDTNTSLVVCSNLRRAMETAVVGMRPRISSTRERILVDSSLQEGSRNIDAQTLSTERGKLVPCKMGKLNFSEQLGTVFDAHLNAGNKTSKINVYGRMDEFVRHLFDGSQPDSYTPATSSALGNAELKEVIVIGHSSYFRCFFCRFLPSSSQHIAKKKKLRNCGVVAFDLLRNEFTNEIFIDESSITVLHRGF
;
A
#
# COMPACT_ATOMS: atom_id res chain seq x y z
N MET A 1 -20.17 -9.45 53.14
CA MET A 1 -20.09 -8.49 52.02
C MET A 1 -18.70 -8.42 51.38
N PHE A 2 -17.60 -8.36 52.14
CA PHE A 2 -16.24 -8.28 51.57
C PHE A 2 -15.91 -9.41 50.56
N LEU A 3 -16.14 -10.68 50.91
CA LEU A 3 -15.86 -11.81 50.02
C LEU A 3 -16.67 -11.77 48.71
N LEU A 4 -17.95 -11.34 48.76
CA LEU A 4 -18.78 -11.17 47.57
C LEU A 4 -18.28 -10.02 46.68
N MET A 5 -17.80 -8.92 47.29
CA MET A 5 -17.20 -7.80 46.57
C MET A 5 -15.89 -8.20 45.89
N VAL A 6 -15.04 -8.97 46.58
CA VAL A 6 -13.80 -9.52 46.02
C VAL A 6 -14.12 -10.49 44.87
N PHE A 7 -15.09 -11.39 45.05
CA PHE A 7 -15.50 -12.31 43.99
C PHE A 7 -16.10 -11.59 42.77
N ALA A 8 -16.96 -10.59 42.99
CA ALA A 8 -17.51 -9.74 41.91
C ALA A 8 -16.41 -8.94 41.20
N LEU A 9 -15.43 -8.43 41.93
CA LEU A 9 -14.26 -7.76 41.36
C LEU A 9 -13.41 -8.73 40.53
N VAL A 10 -13.17 -9.95 41.02
CA VAL A 10 -12.43 -10.98 40.25
C VAL A 10 -13.18 -11.36 38.98
N ILE A 11 -14.51 -11.53 39.03
CA ILE A 11 -15.32 -11.79 37.81
C ILE A 11 -15.26 -10.59 36.86
N ALA A 12 -15.42 -9.36 37.37
CA ALA A 12 -15.35 -8.15 36.55
C ALA A 12 -13.96 -8.01 35.89
N VAL A 13 -12.89 -8.28 36.63
CA VAL A 13 -11.52 -8.34 36.11
C VAL A 13 -11.40 -9.46 35.09
N PHE A 14 -11.93 -10.66 35.34
CA PHE A 14 -11.88 -11.79 34.40
C PHE A 14 -12.61 -11.49 33.09
N ILE A 15 -13.79 -10.88 33.15
CA ILE A 15 -14.54 -10.40 31.98
C ILE A 15 -13.73 -9.31 31.27
N ALA A 16 -13.18 -8.35 32.02
CA ALA A 16 -12.40 -7.24 31.49
C ALA A 16 -11.06 -7.68 30.87
N VAL A 17 -10.43 -8.76 31.35
CA VAL A 17 -9.16 -9.28 30.81
C VAL A 17 -9.38 -10.46 29.87
N SER A 18 -10.64 -10.87 29.65
CA SER A 18 -10.95 -11.93 28.69
C SER A 18 -10.39 -11.57 27.31
N PRO A 19 -9.89 -12.56 26.53
CA PRO A 19 -9.40 -12.31 25.18
C PRO A 19 -10.40 -11.53 24.31
N ALA A 20 -11.71 -11.81 24.47
CA ALA A 20 -12.77 -11.09 23.77
C ALA A 20 -12.86 -9.61 24.18
N ALA A 21 -12.74 -9.28 25.46
CA ALA A 21 -12.71 -7.88 25.91
C ALA A 21 -11.44 -7.15 25.46
N GLN A 22 -10.29 -7.83 25.42
CA GLN A 22 -9.06 -7.28 24.86
C GLN A 22 -9.19 -7.00 23.36
N ALA A 23 -9.73 -7.97 22.61
CA ALA A 23 -10.01 -7.82 21.18
C ALA A 23 -10.93 -6.62 20.91
N LEU A 24 -12.04 -6.55 21.66
CA LEU A 24 -13.00 -5.45 21.59
C LEU A 24 -12.34 -4.09 21.84
N ARG A 25 -11.53 -3.96 22.90
CA ARG A 25 -10.84 -2.71 23.23
C ARG A 25 -9.85 -2.29 22.15
N MET A 26 -9.02 -3.21 21.66
CA MET A 26 -8.06 -2.92 20.58
C MET A 26 -8.79 -2.44 19.33
N LYS A 27 -9.86 -3.15 18.94
CA LYS A 27 -10.66 -2.84 17.77
C LYS A 27 -11.39 -1.49 17.88
N ILE A 28 -12.01 -1.21 19.03
CA ILE A 28 -12.61 0.11 19.32
C ILE A 28 -11.55 1.21 19.21
N GLY A 29 -10.35 0.98 19.76
CA GLY A 29 -9.21 1.91 19.62
C GLY A 29 -8.85 2.20 18.16
N SER A 30 -8.78 1.18 17.31
CA SER A 30 -8.54 1.34 15.87
C SER A 30 -9.65 2.16 15.19
N TYR A 31 -10.92 1.92 15.55
CA TYR A 31 -12.04 2.70 15.03
C TYR A 31 -12.00 4.16 15.45
N ILE A 32 -11.72 4.44 16.73
CA ILE A 32 -11.58 5.80 17.26
C ILE A 32 -10.46 6.53 16.51
N SER A 33 -9.28 5.91 16.39
CA SER A 33 -8.14 6.50 15.68
C SER A 33 -8.47 6.78 14.21
N GLY A 34 -9.10 5.83 13.51
CA GLY A 34 -9.49 6.01 12.12
C GLY A 34 -10.57 7.08 11.90
N VAL A 35 -11.54 7.18 12.80
CA VAL A 35 -12.56 8.24 12.79
C VAL A 35 -11.94 9.61 13.07
N GLN A 36 -11.04 9.70 14.06
CA GLN A 36 -10.30 10.94 14.34
C GLN A 36 -9.49 11.41 13.12
N PHE A 37 -8.76 10.49 12.47
CA PHE A 37 -8.04 10.80 11.23
C PHE A 37 -9.00 11.30 10.14
N MET A 38 -10.13 10.61 9.95
CA MET A 38 -11.12 10.96 8.93
C MET A 38 -11.69 12.37 9.12
N MET A 39 -11.86 12.82 10.37
CA MET A 39 -12.37 14.15 10.69
C MET A 39 -11.33 15.26 10.52
N VAL A 40 -10.07 14.99 10.87
CA VAL A 40 -9.05 16.06 11.04
C VAL A 40 -8.05 16.14 9.88
N ALA A 41 -7.75 15.03 9.20
CA ALA A 41 -6.67 15.02 8.20
C ALA A 41 -7.08 15.74 6.90
N ASP A 42 -6.15 16.49 6.28
CA ASP A 42 -6.23 16.92 4.89
C ASP A 42 -5.32 16.06 4.00
N ASP A 43 -5.60 14.76 3.96
CA ASP A 43 -4.71 13.78 3.34
C ASP A 43 -4.64 13.88 1.80
N LEU A 44 -5.70 14.44 1.19
CA LEU A 44 -5.84 14.56 -0.26
C LEU A 44 -6.19 16.00 -0.64
N PRO A 45 -5.22 16.93 -0.55
CA PRO A 45 -5.43 18.33 -0.91
C PRO A 45 -5.83 18.48 -2.39
N LYS A 46 -6.60 19.53 -2.69
CA LYS A 46 -7.19 19.76 -4.03
C LYS A 46 -6.15 19.95 -5.15
N SER A 47 -5.02 20.55 -4.81
CA SER A 47 -3.92 20.81 -5.74
C SER A 47 -2.57 20.63 -5.04
N PHE A 48 -1.54 20.31 -5.81
CA PHE A 48 -0.16 20.39 -5.36
C PHE A 48 0.34 21.83 -5.50
N THR A 49 1.02 22.36 -4.49
CA THR A 49 1.61 23.71 -4.48
C THR A 49 3.11 23.70 -4.17
N GLY A 50 3.74 22.53 -4.14
CA GLY A 50 5.15 22.38 -3.81
C GLY A 50 6.06 22.39 -5.03
N SER A 51 7.31 21.99 -4.82
CA SER A 51 8.32 21.83 -5.87
C SER A 51 8.58 20.36 -6.18
N ASN A 52 9.02 20.11 -7.41
CA ASN A 52 9.57 18.82 -7.84
C ASN A 52 11.08 18.72 -7.62
N HIS A 53 11.71 19.78 -7.10
CA HIS A 53 13.13 19.77 -6.73
C HIS A 53 13.29 19.15 -5.35
N MET A 54 14.10 18.09 -5.26
CA MET A 54 14.31 17.34 -4.02
C MET A 54 15.79 17.09 -3.79
N GLN A 55 16.40 17.83 -2.86
CA GLN A 55 17.81 17.62 -2.51
C GLN A 55 18.05 16.21 -1.99
N MET A 56 19.01 15.52 -2.60
CA MET A 56 19.44 14.18 -2.24
C MET A 56 20.95 14.09 -2.30
N LYS A 57 21.53 13.20 -1.50
CA LYS A 57 22.97 12.97 -1.51
C LYS A 57 23.33 12.00 -2.66
N ALA A 58 23.59 12.54 -3.83
CA ALA A 58 24.21 11.80 -4.92
C ALA A 58 25.28 12.67 -5.61
N PRO A 59 26.30 12.07 -6.26
CA PRO A 59 27.29 12.82 -7.00
C PRO A 59 26.61 13.56 -8.17
N ALA A 60 26.58 14.89 -8.11
CA ALA A 60 26.06 15.70 -9.19
C ALA A 60 27.04 15.69 -10.37
N THR A 61 26.67 15.06 -11.47
CA THR A 61 27.37 15.19 -12.76
C THR A 61 26.50 15.99 -13.70
N GLU A 62 26.99 17.14 -14.17
CA GLU A 62 26.25 18.00 -15.08
C GLU A 62 25.78 17.23 -16.33
N GLY A 63 24.51 17.39 -16.70
CA GLY A 63 23.90 16.68 -17.82
C GLY A 63 23.51 15.22 -17.56
N SER A 64 23.89 14.62 -16.44
CA SER A 64 23.49 13.24 -16.12
C SER A 64 22.07 13.18 -15.56
N LYS A 65 21.34 12.12 -15.92
CA LYS A 65 20.01 11.81 -15.42
C LYS A 65 20.00 10.39 -14.90
N ARG A 66 19.45 10.18 -13.71
CA ARG A 66 19.13 8.85 -13.23
C ARG A 66 17.70 8.52 -13.60
N VAL A 67 17.51 7.31 -14.14
CA VAL A 67 16.21 6.82 -14.60
C VAL A 67 15.86 5.57 -13.82
N ILE A 68 14.67 5.55 -13.22
CA ILE A 68 14.08 4.35 -12.64
C ILE A 68 12.72 4.15 -13.30
N ARG A 69 12.54 2.97 -13.88
CA ARG A 69 11.26 2.56 -14.43
C ARG A 69 10.32 2.19 -13.30
N VAL A 70 9.16 2.83 -13.23
CA VAL A 70 8.11 2.51 -12.26
C VAL A 70 7.01 1.75 -12.97
N VAL A 71 6.77 0.50 -12.55
CA VAL A 71 5.61 -0.30 -12.96
C VAL A 71 4.58 -0.21 -11.84
N PHE A 72 3.57 0.62 -12.02
CA PHE A 72 2.51 0.79 -11.03
C PHE A 72 1.32 -0.13 -11.29
N ILE A 73 0.90 -0.85 -10.26
CA ILE A 73 -0.20 -1.79 -10.24
C ILE A 73 -1.23 -1.30 -9.21
N ARG A 74 -2.47 -1.06 -9.64
CA ARG A 74 -3.57 -0.78 -8.70
C ARG A 74 -4.05 -2.09 -8.07
N HIS A 75 -4.30 -2.08 -6.76
CA HIS A 75 -4.96 -3.20 -6.08
C HIS A 75 -6.34 -3.57 -6.70
N GLY A 76 -6.81 -4.80 -6.47
CA GLY A 76 -8.15 -5.28 -6.84
C GLY A 76 -9.28 -4.64 -6.02
N GLN A 77 -10.55 -4.91 -6.35
CA GLN A 77 -11.69 -4.37 -5.59
C GLN A 77 -11.65 -4.83 -4.12
N SER A 78 -11.55 -3.89 -3.17
CA SER A 78 -11.69 -4.17 -1.73
C SER A 78 -13.14 -4.42 -1.30
N VAL A 79 -13.35 -5.00 -0.12
CA VAL A 79 -14.69 -5.14 0.48
C VAL A 79 -15.32 -3.76 0.67
N TRP A 80 -14.56 -2.77 1.17
CA TRP A 80 -15.00 -1.37 1.29
C TRP A 80 -15.50 -0.81 -0.05
N ASN A 81 -14.73 -0.98 -1.13
CA ASN A 81 -15.15 -0.52 -2.45
C ASN A 81 -16.43 -1.21 -2.94
N SER A 82 -16.55 -2.52 -2.68
CA SER A 82 -17.76 -3.27 -2.99
C SER A 82 -18.99 -2.71 -2.25
N LEU A 83 -18.84 -2.30 -0.99
CA LEU A 83 -19.93 -1.77 -0.17
C LEU A 83 -20.32 -0.33 -0.51
N PHE A 84 -19.35 0.53 -0.76
CA PHE A 84 -19.59 1.98 -0.83
C PHE A 84 -19.47 2.59 -2.22
N ASN A 85 -18.93 1.85 -3.20
CA ASN A 85 -18.74 2.33 -4.58
C ASN A 85 -19.43 1.44 -5.63
N SER A 86 -20.23 0.46 -5.24
CA SER A 86 -20.89 -0.46 -6.18
C SER A 86 -22.29 -0.83 -5.68
N PHE A 87 -23.30 -0.07 -6.07
CA PHE A 87 -24.70 -0.29 -5.71
C PHE A 87 -25.41 -1.10 -6.80
N GLY A 88 -25.88 -2.29 -6.45
CA GLY A 88 -26.61 -3.19 -7.36
C GLY A 88 -27.55 -4.08 -6.56
N ALA A 89 -28.30 -4.97 -7.22
CA ALA A 89 -29.36 -5.76 -6.58
C ALA A 89 -28.90 -6.55 -5.33
N LEU A 90 -27.65 -7.03 -5.31
CA LEU A 90 -27.05 -7.77 -4.18
C LEU A 90 -26.37 -6.86 -3.14
N TRP A 91 -26.52 -5.54 -3.22
CA TRP A 91 -25.90 -4.61 -2.27
C TRP A 91 -26.38 -4.80 -0.82
N PRO A 92 -27.70 -4.91 -0.53
CA PRO A 92 -28.16 -5.13 0.85
C PRO A 92 -27.59 -6.40 1.47
N LEU A 93 -27.53 -7.49 0.70
CA LEU A 93 -26.96 -8.76 1.15
C LEU A 93 -25.46 -8.64 1.48
N ARG A 94 -24.70 -7.92 0.64
CA ARG A 94 -23.28 -7.65 0.89
C ARG A 94 -23.07 -6.81 2.15
N LEU A 95 -23.93 -5.81 2.39
CA LEU A 95 -23.88 -4.97 3.58
C LEU A 95 -24.14 -5.77 4.86
N VAL A 96 -25.20 -6.59 4.89
CA VAL A 96 -25.51 -7.47 6.03
C VAL A 96 -24.37 -8.44 6.31
N LYS A 97 -23.82 -9.08 5.27
CA LYS A 97 -22.67 -9.99 5.40
C LYS A 97 -21.43 -9.29 5.96
N ALA A 98 -21.17 -8.05 5.53
CA ALA A 98 -20.06 -7.26 6.04
C ALA A 98 -20.27 -6.88 7.52
N PHE A 99 -21.48 -6.46 7.90
CA PHE A 99 -21.83 -6.15 9.27
C PHE A 99 -21.63 -7.35 10.20
N VAL A 100 -22.20 -8.51 9.84
CA VAL A 100 -22.04 -9.76 10.63
C VAL A 100 -20.57 -10.14 10.80
N ARG A 101 -19.76 -10.06 9.73
CA ARG A 101 -18.32 -10.35 9.80
C ARG A 101 -17.57 -9.36 10.69
N GLU A 102 -17.85 -8.07 10.54
CA GLU A 102 -17.22 -7.05 11.39
C GLU A 102 -17.59 -7.25 12.86
N THR A 103 -18.84 -7.62 13.17
CA THR A 103 -19.27 -7.97 14.53
C THR A 103 -18.52 -9.19 15.06
N ILE A 104 -18.31 -10.23 14.24
CA ILE A 104 -17.51 -11.40 14.65
C ILE A 104 -16.08 -10.97 14.97
N TYR A 105 -15.43 -10.22 14.09
CA TYR A 105 -14.05 -9.74 14.30
C TYR A 105 -13.93 -8.85 15.54
N LEU A 106 -14.93 -8.01 15.80
CA LEU A 106 -14.98 -7.14 16.96
C LEU A 106 -14.76 -7.90 18.29
N PHE A 107 -15.22 -9.14 18.39
CA PHE A 107 -15.09 -9.95 19.60
C PHE A 107 -14.06 -11.08 19.51
N MET A 108 -13.70 -11.52 18.30
CA MET A 108 -12.90 -12.73 18.10
C MET A 108 -11.51 -12.49 17.49
N ASP A 109 -11.34 -11.45 16.69
CA ASP A 109 -10.09 -11.17 15.98
C ASP A 109 -9.87 -9.66 15.79
N PRO A 110 -9.11 -9.01 16.70
CA PRO A 110 -8.85 -7.58 16.60
C PRO A 110 -7.95 -7.21 15.42
N PHE A 111 -7.28 -8.19 14.80
CA PHE A 111 -6.35 -8.02 13.69
C PHE A 111 -7.00 -8.27 12.32
N ASP A 112 -8.29 -8.60 12.27
CA ASP A 112 -9.07 -8.68 11.04
C ASP A 112 -10.22 -7.66 11.04
N SER A 113 -10.68 -7.30 9.85
CA SER A 113 -11.59 -6.18 9.61
C SER A 113 -12.04 -6.19 8.16
N VAL A 114 -13.34 -6.03 7.90
CA VAL A 114 -13.84 -5.73 6.55
C VAL A 114 -13.92 -4.23 6.27
N ILE A 115 -13.90 -3.39 7.33
CA ILE A 115 -14.02 -1.93 7.26
C ILE A 115 -12.66 -1.22 7.29
N ILE A 116 -11.98 -1.22 8.43
CA ILE A 116 -10.61 -0.71 8.58
C ILE A 116 -9.67 -1.62 7.78
N ASP A 117 -8.68 -1.05 7.08
CA ASP A 117 -7.67 -1.84 6.35
C ASP A 117 -8.29 -2.94 5.46
N SER A 118 -9.37 -2.57 4.76
CA SER A 118 -10.28 -3.53 4.12
C SER A 118 -9.56 -4.48 3.15
N PRO A 119 -9.78 -5.81 3.23
CA PRO A 119 -9.19 -6.81 2.34
C PRO A 119 -9.78 -6.74 0.93
N LEU A 120 -9.26 -7.55 0.00
CA LEU A 120 -9.92 -7.79 -1.27
C LEU A 120 -11.31 -8.41 -1.06
N SER A 121 -12.25 -7.98 -1.88
CA SER A 121 -13.53 -8.67 -2.07
C SER A 121 -13.32 -9.93 -2.90
N SER A 122 -14.32 -10.81 -2.94
CA SER A 122 -14.28 -11.99 -3.84
C SER A 122 -14.02 -11.62 -5.30
N LYS A 123 -14.59 -10.50 -5.78
CA LYS A 123 -14.30 -9.97 -7.12
C LYS A 123 -12.85 -9.49 -7.22
N GLY A 124 -12.35 -8.77 -6.21
CA GLY A 124 -10.96 -8.31 -6.16
C GLY A 124 -9.94 -9.45 -6.16
N SER A 125 -10.24 -10.58 -5.50
CA SER A 125 -9.40 -11.78 -5.55
C SER A 125 -9.33 -12.39 -6.96
N LEU A 126 -10.45 -12.40 -7.70
CA LEU A 126 -10.46 -12.83 -9.11
C LEU A 126 -9.66 -11.87 -9.99
N GLU A 127 -9.81 -10.55 -9.80
CA GLU A 127 -9.02 -9.54 -10.51
C GLU A 127 -7.51 -9.72 -10.26
N ALA A 128 -7.11 -10.08 -9.04
CA ALA A 128 -5.71 -10.35 -8.70
C ALA A 128 -5.18 -11.66 -9.33
N GLU A 129 -6.03 -12.69 -9.50
CA GLU A 129 -5.66 -13.91 -10.22
C GLU A 129 -5.51 -13.66 -11.73
N GLU A 130 -6.38 -12.82 -12.31
CA GLU A 130 -6.22 -12.37 -13.70
C GLU A 130 -4.93 -11.56 -13.90
N LEU A 131 -4.57 -10.72 -12.93
CA LEU A 131 -3.27 -10.05 -12.90
C LEU A 131 -2.12 -11.07 -12.89
N ALA A 132 -2.20 -12.12 -12.07
CA ALA A 132 -1.19 -13.18 -12.07
C ALA A 132 -1.06 -13.85 -13.45
N GLN A 133 -2.17 -14.07 -14.16
CA GLN A 133 -2.12 -14.59 -15.53
C GLN A 133 -1.45 -13.62 -16.50
N PHE A 134 -1.70 -12.31 -16.36
CA PHE A 134 -0.99 -11.28 -17.12
C PHE A 134 0.52 -11.31 -16.81
N ILE A 135 0.94 -11.26 -15.54
CA ILE A 135 2.37 -11.27 -15.14
C ILE A 135 3.09 -12.50 -15.69
N ARG A 136 2.45 -13.67 -15.67
CA ARG A 136 3.01 -14.93 -16.23
C ARG A 136 3.26 -14.86 -17.73
N THR A 137 2.42 -14.15 -18.47
CA THR A 137 2.44 -14.11 -19.94
C THR A 137 3.10 -12.84 -20.51
N SER A 138 3.36 -11.85 -19.67
CA SER A 138 3.89 -10.53 -20.04
C SER A 138 5.41 -10.55 -20.27
N LYS A 139 5.90 -11.39 -21.19
CA LYS A 139 7.33 -11.52 -21.51
C LYS A 139 7.97 -10.15 -21.76
N GLY A 140 8.96 -9.79 -20.94
CA GLY A 140 9.75 -8.54 -21.06
C GLY A 140 9.04 -7.24 -20.66
N LYS A 141 7.74 -7.25 -20.35
CA LYS A 141 7.01 -6.02 -19.97
C LYS A 141 7.24 -5.63 -18.52
N ILE A 142 7.53 -6.60 -17.67
CA ILE A 142 7.83 -6.44 -16.24
C ILE A 142 9.05 -7.31 -15.99
N SER A 143 10.08 -6.75 -15.36
CA SER A 143 11.33 -7.46 -15.10
C SER A 143 11.08 -8.63 -14.15
N PHE A 144 11.85 -9.70 -14.31
CA PHE A 144 12.01 -10.77 -13.32
C PHE A 144 13.46 -10.80 -12.80
N ASP A 145 14.30 -9.86 -13.26
CA ASP A 145 15.68 -9.73 -12.81
C ASP A 145 15.73 -8.99 -11.47
N THR A 146 15.98 -9.73 -10.41
CA THR A 146 16.09 -9.22 -9.04
C THR A 146 17.38 -8.47 -8.77
N ASN A 147 18.37 -8.53 -9.66
CA ASN A 147 19.62 -7.76 -9.51
C ASN A 147 19.43 -6.29 -9.90
N THR A 148 18.37 -5.96 -10.62
CA THR A 148 18.08 -4.60 -11.06
C THR A 148 16.66 -4.12 -10.72
N SER A 149 15.85 -4.98 -10.08
CA SER A 149 14.47 -4.63 -9.76
C SER A 149 14.00 -5.08 -8.37
N LEU A 150 12.93 -4.44 -7.91
CA LEU A 150 12.31 -4.66 -6.59
C LEU A 150 10.78 -4.65 -6.72
N VAL A 151 10.10 -5.52 -5.96
CA VAL A 151 8.64 -5.45 -5.74
C VAL A 151 8.35 -4.77 -4.41
N VAL A 152 7.55 -3.72 -4.44
CA VAL A 152 7.12 -2.97 -3.24
C VAL A 152 5.60 -2.80 -3.24
N CYS A 153 4.99 -2.83 -2.06
CA CYS A 153 3.56 -2.56 -1.89
C CYS A 153 3.30 -1.63 -0.71
N SER A 154 2.13 -1.00 -0.70
CA SER A 154 1.66 -0.34 0.51
C SER A 154 1.39 -1.34 1.63
N ASN A 155 1.35 -0.86 2.87
CA ASN A 155 0.97 -1.64 4.04
C ASN A 155 -0.55 -1.77 4.25
N LEU A 156 -1.37 -1.46 3.24
CA LEU A 156 -2.81 -1.67 3.28
C LEU A 156 -3.13 -3.06 2.72
N ARG A 157 -3.94 -3.85 3.45
CA ARG A 157 -4.14 -5.28 3.21
C ARG A 157 -4.56 -5.60 1.78
N ARG A 158 -5.46 -4.81 1.18
CA ARG A 158 -5.86 -4.98 -0.24
C ARG A 158 -4.70 -4.89 -1.24
N ALA A 159 -3.71 -4.03 -0.98
CA ALA A 159 -2.52 -3.92 -1.83
C ALA A 159 -1.58 -5.10 -1.58
N MET A 160 -1.35 -5.46 -0.32
CA MET A 160 -0.55 -6.62 0.07
C MET A 160 -1.12 -7.93 -0.50
N GLU A 161 -2.43 -8.16 -0.38
CA GLU A 161 -3.13 -9.31 -0.98
C GLU A 161 -3.02 -9.32 -2.51
N THR A 162 -3.14 -8.15 -3.15
CA THR A 162 -2.96 -8.04 -4.60
C THR A 162 -1.52 -8.36 -4.98
N ALA A 163 -0.52 -7.92 -4.20
CA ALA A 163 0.88 -8.21 -4.45
C ALA A 163 1.15 -9.72 -4.34
N VAL A 164 0.70 -10.37 -3.26
CA VAL A 164 0.87 -11.81 -3.04
C VAL A 164 0.25 -12.64 -4.16
N VAL A 165 -0.99 -12.33 -4.55
CA VAL A 165 -1.70 -13.11 -5.58
C VAL A 165 -1.19 -12.76 -6.97
N GLY A 166 -1.16 -11.47 -7.31
CA GLY A 166 -0.84 -10.96 -8.64
C GLY A 166 0.63 -11.14 -9.02
N MET A 167 1.56 -10.96 -8.09
CA MET A 167 2.99 -11.13 -8.34
C MET A 167 3.48 -12.56 -8.09
N ARG A 168 2.58 -13.50 -7.72
CA ARG A 168 2.91 -14.90 -7.49
C ARG A 168 3.80 -15.52 -8.58
N PRO A 169 3.58 -15.32 -9.90
CA PRO A 169 4.45 -15.90 -10.92
C PRO A 169 5.91 -15.44 -10.81
N ARG A 170 6.14 -14.16 -10.46
CA ARG A 170 7.47 -13.61 -10.24
C ARG A 170 8.08 -14.13 -8.94
N ILE A 171 7.38 -13.94 -7.83
CA ILE A 171 7.87 -14.30 -6.50
C ILE A 171 8.19 -15.80 -6.40
N SER A 172 7.38 -16.67 -7.02
CA SER A 172 7.65 -18.11 -7.02
C SER A 172 8.92 -18.48 -7.80
N SER A 173 9.26 -17.69 -8.82
CA SER A 173 10.44 -17.90 -9.66
C SER A 173 11.70 -17.30 -9.03
N THR A 174 11.60 -16.13 -8.40
CA THR A 174 12.75 -15.36 -7.91
C THR A 174 13.04 -15.60 -6.43
N ARG A 175 12.04 -16.06 -5.67
CA ARG A 175 12.07 -16.23 -4.21
C ARG A 175 12.37 -14.92 -3.45
N GLU A 176 12.17 -13.77 -4.09
CA GLU A 176 12.31 -12.48 -3.44
C GLU A 176 11.16 -12.22 -2.45
N ARG A 177 11.40 -11.32 -1.48
CA ARG A 177 10.34 -10.80 -0.61
C ARG A 177 9.77 -9.51 -1.20
N ILE A 178 8.48 -9.28 -0.97
CA ILE A 178 7.83 -8.00 -1.29
C ILE A 178 8.14 -7.00 -0.18
N LEU A 179 8.73 -5.87 -0.52
CA LEU A 179 8.94 -4.78 0.43
C LEU A 179 7.61 -4.10 0.76
N VAL A 180 7.35 -3.85 2.03
CA VAL A 180 6.17 -3.13 2.52
C VAL A 180 6.59 -1.73 2.94
N ASP A 181 6.00 -0.72 2.30
CA ASP A 181 6.34 0.69 2.54
C ASP A 181 5.06 1.52 2.82
N SER A 182 5.01 2.16 3.99
CA SER A 182 3.88 2.99 4.41
C SER A 182 3.74 4.29 3.62
N SER A 183 4.81 4.76 2.95
CA SER A 183 4.77 5.94 2.07
C SER A 183 3.83 5.74 0.86
N LEU A 184 3.50 4.49 0.53
CA LEU A 184 2.60 4.14 -0.57
C LEU A 184 1.11 4.05 -0.18
N GLN A 185 0.74 4.41 1.07
CA GLN A 185 -0.66 4.41 1.51
C GLN A 185 -1.54 5.34 0.66
N GLU A 186 -2.77 4.88 0.35
CA GLU A 186 -3.75 5.63 -0.45
C GLU A 186 -3.94 7.07 0.07
N GLY A 187 -4.07 8.02 -0.85
CA GLY A 187 -4.50 9.39 -0.53
C GLY A 187 -6.01 9.41 -0.26
N SER A 188 -6.42 9.34 1.01
CA SER A 188 -7.82 9.27 1.43
C SER A 188 -7.96 9.49 2.93
N ARG A 189 -9.03 10.17 3.34
CA ARG A 189 -9.41 10.34 4.75
C ARG A 189 -10.23 9.17 5.30
N ASN A 190 -10.74 8.32 4.43
CA ASN A 190 -11.63 7.23 4.83
C ASN A 190 -10.92 6.25 5.77
N ILE A 191 -11.70 5.66 6.68
CA ILE A 191 -11.21 4.72 7.67
C ILE A 191 -10.57 3.45 7.05
N ASP A 192 -10.98 3.06 5.85
CA ASP A 192 -10.39 1.91 5.12
C ASP A 192 -8.96 2.18 4.64
N ALA A 193 -8.51 3.43 4.68
CA ALA A 193 -7.15 3.83 4.35
C ALA A 193 -6.23 3.89 5.58
N GLN A 194 -6.68 3.43 6.74
CA GLN A 194 -5.84 3.09 7.88
C GLN A 194 -5.48 1.60 7.83
N THR A 195 -4.26 1.26 8.22
CA THR A 195 -3.75 -0.11 8.37
C THR A 195 -4.00 -0.66 9.78
N LEU A 196 -4.14 -1.98 9.90
CA LEU A 196 -4.04 -2.66 11.20
C LEU A 196 -2.58 -2.95 11.60
N SER A 197 -1.64 -2.95 10.64
CA SER A 197 -0.20 -3.14 10.87
C SER A 197 0.45 -1.86 11.41
N THR A 198 0.05 -1.41 12.59
CA THR A 198 0.42 -0.09 13.14
C THR A 198 1.81 -0.03 13.75
N GLU A 199 2.40 -1.17 14.13
CA GLU A 199 3.73 -1.22 14.74
C GLU A 199 4.83 -1.16 13.68
N ARG A 200 5.81 -0.27 13.89
CA ARG A 200 6.94 -0.09 12.96
C ARG A 200 7.71 -1.39 12.78
N GLY A 201 8.03 -1.73 11.53
CA GLY A 201 8.81 -2.93 11.20
C GLY A 201 8.03 -4.25 11.28
N LYS A 202 6.72 -4.21 11.61
CA LYS A 202 5.91 -5.42 11.83
C LYS A 202 4.61 -5.40 11.05
N LEU A 203 4.07 -6.59 10.80
CA LEU A 203 2.76 -6.79 10.17
C LEU A 203 1.85 -7.53 11.15
N VAL A 204 0.57 -7.18 11.18
CA VAL A 204 -0.40 -7.96 11.95
C VAL A 204 -0.65 -9.32 11.30
N PRO A 205 -0.87 -10.38 12.09
CA PRO A 205 -1.20 -11.71 11.57
C PRO A 205 -2.64 -11.72 11.06
N CYS A 206 -2.87 -11.20 9.87
CA CYS A 206 -4.16 -11.22 9.21
C CYS A 206 -4.13 -12.16 8.01
N LYS A 207 -5.28 -12.72 7.67
CA LYS A 207 -5.43 -13.57 6.50
C LYS A 207 -5.22 -12.74 5.23
N MET A 208 -4.28 -13.17 4.39
CA MET A 208 -4.02 -12.58 3.08
C MET A 208 -4.05 -13.67 2.01
N GLY A 209 -5.19 -13.81 1.32
CA GLY A 209 -5.40 -14.89 0.37
C GLY A 209 -5.35 -16.27 1.04
N LYS A 210 -4.30 -17.07 0.73
CA LYS A 210 -4.03 -18.37 1.36
C LYS A 210 -3.03 -18.29 2.53
N LEU A 211 -2.39 -17.14 2.75
CA LEU A 211 -1.47 -16.91 3.86
C LEU A 211 -2.30 -16.64 5.12
N ASN A 212 -2.14 -17.48 6.14
CA ASN A 212 -2.98 -17.42 7.34
C ASN A 212 -2.17 -17.21 8.64
N PHE A 213 -0.84 -17.26 8.58
CA PHE A 213 0.02 -17.23 9.78
C PHE A 213 1.12 -16.17 9.66
N SER A 214 1.46 -15.54 10.79
CA SER A 214 2.51 -14.51 10.88
C SER A 214 3.84 -14.95 10.29
N GLU A 215 4.24 -16.20 10.56
CA GLU A 215 5.47 -16.80 10.03
C GLU A 215 5.48 -16.81 8.50
N GLN A 216 4.34 -17.15 7.88
CA GLN A 216 4.22 -17.13 6.42
C GLN A 216 4.29 -15.71 5.87
N LEU A 217 3.74 -14.72 6.57
CA LEU A 217 3.86 -13.31 6.17
C LEU A 217 5.32 -12.87 6.16
N GLY A 218 6.10 -13.21 7.19
CA GLY A 218 7.53 -12.87 7.26
C GLY A 218 8.41 -13.53 6.19
N THR A 219 7.98 -14.67 5.65
CA THR A 219 8.66 -15.30 4.50
C THR A 219 8.38 -14.62 3.16
N VAL A 220 7.25 -13.91 3.05
CA VAL A 220 6.80 -13.29 1.80
C VAL A 220 7.06 -11.78 1.79
N PHE A 221 6.98 -11.14 2.94
CA PHE A 221 7.10 -9.69 3.08
C PHE A 221 8.37 -9.30 3.83
N ASP A 222 8.98 -8.21 3.37
CA ASP A 222 9.94 -7.44 4.13
C ASP A 222 9.25 -6.19 4.67
N ALA A 223 9.11 -6.08 5.99
CA ALA A 223 8.32 -5.03 6.62
C ALA A 223 9.15 -3.89 7.23
N HIS A 224 10.47 -3.80 6.96
CA HIS A 224 11.32 -2.82 7.64
C HIS A 224 10.91 -1.35 7.39
N LEU A 225 10.25 -1.05 6.25
CA LEU A 225 9.67 0.26 5.93
C LEU A 225 8.17 0.39 6.28
N ASN A 226 7.60 -0.59 6.98
CA ASN A 226 6.30 -0.39 7.58
C ASN A 226 6.45 0.60 8.75
N ALA A 227 5.88 1.78 8.62
CA ALA A 227 5.81 2.82 9.64
C ALA A 227 4.41 2.91 10.31
N GLY A 228 3.47 2.04 9.93
CA GLY A 228 2.13 2.00 10.49
C GLY A 228 1.14 2.95 9.80
N ASN A 229 0.28 3.60 10.59
CA ASN A 229 -0.71 4.53 10.06
C ASN A 229 -0.09 5.88 9.70
N LYS A 230 -0.47 6.42 8.55
CA LYS A 230 -0.27 7.85 8.24
C LYS A 230 -0.90 8.74 9.32
N THR A 231 -0.27 9.88 9.55
CA THR A 231 -0.72 10.87 10.53
C THR A 231 -1.35 12.08 9.83
N SER A 232 -2.13 12.88 10.55
CA SER A 232 -2.70 14.12 10.01
C SER A 232 -1.66 15.19 9.67
N LYS A 233 -0.39 15.00 10.08
CA LYS A 233 0.71 15.94 9.84
C LYS A 233 1.29 15.86 8.43
N ILE A 234 1.13 14.71 7.75
CA ILE A 234 1.74 14.45 6.45
C ILE A 234 0.65 13.98 5.48
N ASN A 235 0.36 14.80 4.48
CA ASN A 235 -0.58 14.44 3.42
C ASN A 235 0.07 13.51 2.36
N VAL A 236 -0.69 13.15 1.34
CA VAL A 236 -0.22 12.25 0.28
C VAL A 236 1.07 12.73 -0.42
N TYR A 237 1.27 14.04 -0.60
CA TYR A 237 2.46 14.56 -1.29
C TYR A 237 3.73 14.43 -0.44
N GLY A 238 3.63 14.63 0.87
CA GLY A 238 4.77 14.39 1.78
C GLY A 238 5.18 12.91 1.80
N ARG A 239 4.21 11.99 1.70
CA ARG A 239 4.51 10.56 1.52
C ARG A 239 5.12 10.25 0.14
N MET A 240 4.73 10.98 -0.92
CA MET A 240 5.43 10.87 -2.20
C MET A 240 6.89 11.33 -2.12
N ASP A 241 7.19 12.34 -1.30
CA ASP A 241 8.58 12.74 -1.07
C ASP A 241 9.39 11.62 -0.44
N GLU A 242 8.82 10.93 0.56
CA GLU A 242 9.45 9.78 1.20
C GLU A 242 9.71 8.65 0.19
N PHE A 243 8.68 8.26 -0.58
CA PHE A 243 8.83 7.26 -1.66
C PHE A 243 9.92 7.63 -2.68
N VAL A 244 9.96 8.90 -3.11
CA VAL A 244 10.96 9.37 -4.07
C VAL A 244 12.37 9.41 -3.47
N ARG A 245 12.52 9.68 -2.17
CA ARG A 245 13.80 9.51 -1.46
C ARG A 245 14.23 8.06 -1.41
N HIS A 246 13.34 7.13 -1.08
CA HIS A 246 13.69 5.69 -1.10
C HIS A 246 14.17 5.25 -2.49
N LEU A 247 13.59 5.78 -3.57
CA LEU A 247 14.02 5.49 -4.93
C LEU A 247 15.41 6.06 -5.26
N PHE A 248 15.65 7.34 -4.95
CA PHE A 248 16.78 8.06 -5.51
C PHE A 248 17.92 8.38 -4.55
N ASP A 249 17.64 8.54 -3.27
CA ASP A 249 18.66 8.75 -2.24
C ASP A 249 19.21 7.37 -1.87
N GLY A 250 20.41 7.02 -2.37
CA GLY A 250 21.06 5.74 -2.09
C GLY A 250 21.89 5.72 -0.79
N SER A 251 21.85 6.80 -0.01
CA SER A 251 22.70 6.97 1.17
C SER A 251 22.03 6.63 2.50
N GLN A 252 20.74 6.34 2.47
CA GLN A 252 19.93 6.15 3.68
C GLN A 252 19.66 4.66 3.93
N PRO A 253 19.42 4.24 5.19
CA PRO A 253 19.05 2.86 5.48
C PRO A 253 17.71 2.42 4.88
N ASP A 254 16.86 3.36 4.51
CA ASP A 254 15.54 3.15 3.89
C ASP A 254 15.55 3.25 2.36
N SER A 255 16.73 3.45 1.76
CA SER A 255 16.92 3.42 0.32
C SER A 255 16.55 2.06 -0.26
N TYR A 256 15.75 2.06 -1.32
CA TYR A 256 15.45 0.85 -2.06
C TYR A 256 16.71 0.29 -2.71
N THR A 257 16.85 -1.02 -2.66
CA THR A 257 17.92 -1.77 -3.34
C THR A 257 17.29 -2.91 -4.13
N PRO A 258 17.97 -3.44 -5.17
CA PRO A 258 17.51 -4.62 -5.87
C PRO A 258 17.31 -5.81 -4.93
N ALA A 259 16.31 -6.65 -5.23
CA ALA A 259 15.82 -7.63 -4.27
C ALA A 259 16.84 -8.72 -3.87
N THR A 260 17.78 -9.09 -4.75
CA THR A 260 18.74 -10.17 -4.45
C THR A 260 19.97 -9.76 -3.65
N SER A 261 20.31 -8.47 -3.51
CA SER A 261 21.36 -8.09 -2.57
C SER A 261 21.46 -6.58 -2.32
N SER A 262 21.45 -6.21 -1.03
CA SER A 262 21.88 -4.89 -0.55
C SER A 262 23.32 -4.53 -0.97
N ALA A 263 24.15 -5.51 -1.34
CA ALA A 263 25.52 -5.28 -1.80
C ALA A 263 25.61 -4.51 -3.13
N LEU A 264 24.60 -4.62 -4.01
CA LEU A 264 24.54 -3.85 -5.25
C LEU A 264 24.20 -2.37 -4.97
N GLY A 265 23.54 -2.10 -3.85
CA GLY A 265 23.11 -0.77 -3.46
C GLY A 265 22.01 -0.20 -4.36
N ASN A 266 21.60 1.02 -4.05
CA ASN A 266 20.52 1.70 -4.75
C ASN A 266 20.89 2.03 -6.20
N ALA A 267 22.17 2.23 -6.52
CA ALA A 267 22.64 2.58 -7.85
C ALA A 267 22.26 1.57 -8.95
N GLU A 268 22.16 0.28 -8.60
CA GLU A 268 21.78 -0.79 -9.54
C GLU A 268 20.26 -0.94 -9.72
N LEU A 269 19.45 -0.24 -8.92
CA LEU A 269 17.99 -0.27 -9.06
C LEU A 269 17.57 0.47 -10.35
N LYS A 270 17.03 -0.28 -11.30
CA LYS A 270 16.54 0.20 -12.60
C LYS A 270 15.02 0.12 -12.73
N GLU A 271 14.36 -0.79 -12.02
CA GLU A 271 12.91 -0.93 -12.04
C GLU A 271 12.32 -1.18 -10.65
N VAL A 272 11.21 -0.51 -10.35
CA VAL A 272 10.39 -0.76 -9.15
C VAL A 272 8.98 -1.14 -9.57
N ILE A 273 8.46 -2.26 -9.04
CA ILE A 273 7.10 -2.71 -9.25
C ILE A 273 6.30 -2.33 -8.02
N VAL A 274 5.42 -1.34 -8.16
CA VAL A 274 4.68 -0.72 -7.06
C VAL A 274 3.25 -1.23 -7.07
N ILE A 275 2.82 -1.91 -6.00
CA ILE A 275 1.42 -2.30 -5.80
C ILE A 275 0.78 -1.31 -4.83
N GLY A 276 -0.11 -0.47 -5.34
CA GLY A 276 -0.66 0.66 -4.60
C GLY A 276 -2.09 1.03 -5.02
N HIS A 277 -2.39 2.33 -4.92
CA HIS A 277 -3.75 2.84 -4.95
C HIS A 277 -3.96 4.01 -5.92
N SER A 278 -5.20 4.23 -6.36
CA SER A 278 -5.49 5.15 -7.47
C SER A 278 -5.41 6.63 -7.13
N SER A 279 -5.83 7.05 -5.93
CA SER A 279 -5.76 8.49 -5.60
C SER A 279 -4.32 8.91 -5.40
N TYR A 280 -3.51 8.08 -4.73
CA TYR A 280 -2.06 8.22 -4.66
C TYR A 280 -1.45 8.34 -6.05
N PHE A 281 -1.71 7.36 -6.93
CA PHE A 281 -1.20 7.35 -8.29
C PHE A 281 -1.57 8.59 -9.11
N ARG A 282 -2.84 9.01 -9.04
CA ARG A 282 -3.31 10.21 -9.75
C ARG A 282 -2.59 11.46 -9.25
N CYS A 283 -2.47 11.63 -7.94
CA CYS A 283 -1.73 12.75 -7.35
C CYS A 283 -0.24 12.72 -7.73
N PHE A 284 0.35 11.53 -7.87
CA PHE A 284 1.73 11.36 -8.30
C PHE A 284 1.95 11.93 -9.71
N PHE A 285 1.04 11.61 -10.63
CA PHE A 285 1.03 12.18 -11.98
C PHE A 285 0.72 13.68 -12.00
N CYS A 286 -0.21 14.16 -11.16
CA CYS A 286 -0.48 15.59 -11.04
C CYS A 286 0.74 16.39 -10.60
N ARG A 287 1.61 15.77 -9.80
CA ARG A 287 2.83 16.39 -9.28
C ARG A 287 3.98 16.34 -10.28
N PHE A 288 4.32 15.16 -10.77
CA PHE A 288 5.57 14.93 -11.49
C PHE A 288 5.46 15.00 -13.03
N LEU A 289 4.25 15.14 -13.58
CA LEU A 289 4.11 15.59 -14.96
C LEU A 289 4.13 17.12 -15.06
N PRO A 290 4.54 17.68 -16.21
CA PRO A 290 4.40 19.10 -16.47
C PRO A 290 2.99 19.61 -16.17
N SER A 291 2.89 20.84 -15.67
CA SER A 291 1.60 21.49 -15.40
C SER A 291 0.72 21.57 -16.66
N SER A 292 1.36 21.80 -17.81
CA SER A 292 0.75 21.81 -19.16
C SER A 292 0.24 20.46 -19.65
N SER A 293 0.78 19.34 -19.13
CA SER A 293 0.37 17.99 -19.56
C SER A 293 -1.12 17.77 -19.34
N GLN A 294 -1.77 17.22 -20.37
CA GLN A 294 -3.18 16.82 -20.35
C GLN A 294 -3.36 15.30 -20.22
N HIS A 295 -2.30 14.57 -19.86
CA HIS A 295 -2.34 13.12 -19.78
C HIS A 295 -3.48 12.61 -18.88
N ILE A 296 -4.17 11.56 -19.35
CA ILE A 296 -5.38 11.02 -18.71
C ILE A 296 -5.16 10.61 -17.24
N ALA A 297 -3.94 10.21 -16.90
CA ALA A 297 -3.53 9.82 -15.55
C ALA A 297 -3.69 10.91 -14.48
N LYS A 298 -3.69 12.19 -14.86
CA LYS A 298 -3.96 13.31 -13.94
C LYS A 298 -5.44 13.38 -13.51
N LYS A 299 -6.34 12.75 -14.28
CA LYS A 299 -7.80 12.90 -14.14
C LYS A 299 -8.52 11.60 -13.78
N LYS A 300 -8.12 10.48 -14.38
CA LYS A 300 -8.81 9.18 -14.25
C LYS A 300 -8.11 8.26 -13.25
N LYS A 301 -8.91 7.45 -12.55
CA LYS A 301 -8.39 6.37 -11.70
C LYS A 301 -8.00 5.21 -12.60
N LEU A 302 -6.86 4.57 -12.35
CA LEU A 302 -6.52 3.31 -13.01
C LEU A 302 -7.60 2.26 -12.75
N ARG A 303 -7.91 1.34 -13.67
CA ARG A 303 -8.84 0.23 -13.39
C ARG A 303 -8.25 -0.70 -12.31
N ASN A 304 -9.10 -1.45 -11.61
CA ASN A 304 -8.64 -2.45 -10.64
C ASN A 304 -7.67 -3.44 -11.31
N CYS A 305 -6.53 -3.72 -10.67
CA CYS A 305 -5.45 -4.53 -11.23
C CYS A 305 -4.88 -4.00 -12.56
N GLY A 306 -5.15 -2.75 -12.92
CA GLY A 306 -4.50 -2.10 -14.05
C GLY A 306 -3.00 -1.91 -13.80
N VAL A 307 -2.23 -1.95 -14.87
CA VAL A 307 -0.76 -1.85 -14.86
C VAL A 307 -0.33 -0.77 -15.83
N VAL A 308 0.41 0.22 -15.33
CA VAL A 308 1.02 1.29 -16.12
C VAL A 308 2.50 1.37 -15.78
N ALA A 309 3.34 1.43 -16.81
CA ALA A 309 4.77 1.67 -16.66
C ALA A 309 5.10 3.09 -17.14
N PHE A 310 6.10 3.71 -16.52
CA PHE A 310 6.66 5.00 -16.91
C PHE A 310 8.06 5.14 -16.30
N ASP A 311 8.87 6.00 -16.90
CA ASP A 311 10.19 6.34 -16.40
C ASP A 311 10.09 7.58 -15.51
N LEU A 312 10.60 7.45 -14.29
CA LEU A 312 10.79 8.55 -13.36
C LEU A 312 12.26 8.95 -13.41
N LEU A 313 12.50 10.24 -13.63
CA LEU A 313 13.83 10.77 -13.86
C LEU A 313 14.19 11.72 -12.73
N ARG A 314 15.45 11.65 -12.31
CA ARG A 314 16.10 12.67 -11.49
C ARG A 314 17.19 13.33 -12.34
N ASN A 315 17.13 14.64 -12.46
CA ASN A 315 18.25 15.42 -12.96
C ASN A 315 19.30 15.51 -11.83
N GLU A 316 20.49 14.94 -12.05
CA GLU A 316 21.52 14.87 -11.00
C GLU A 316 22.15 16.24 -10.70
N PHE A 317 22.02 17.20 -11.61
CA PHE A 317 22.50 18.57 -11.40
C PHE A 317 21.48 19.44 -10.67
N THR A 318 20.22 19.48 -11.16
CA THR A 318 19.19 20.36 -10.58
C THR A 318 18.43 19.72 -9.41
N ASN A 319 18.53 18.40 -9.24
CA ASN A 319 17.69 17.60 -8.33
C ASN A 319 16.20 17.64 -8.66
N GLU A 320 15.83 18.05 -9.87
CA GLU A 320 14.45 18.01 -10.33
C GLU A 320 14.01 16.56 -10.63
N ILE A 321 12.84 16.20 -10.12
CA ILE A 321 12.19 14.91 -10.36
C ILE A 321 11.02 15.10 -11.32
N PHE A 322 10.93 14.29 -12.37
CA PHE A 322 9.82 14.35 -13.32
C PHE A 322 9.56 13.01 -13.99
N ILE A 323 8.32 12.82 -14.46
CA ILE A 323 7.94 11.69 -15.30
C ILE A 323 8.23 12.06 -16.75
N ASP A 324 8.93 11.20 -17.49
CA ASP A 324 8.99 11.32 -18.95
C ASP A 324 7.62 10.93 -19.51
N GLU A 325 6.84 11.91 -19.95
CA GLU A 325 5.49 11.71 -20.46
C GLU A 325 5.45 10.74 -21.66
N SER A 326 6.52 10.68 -22.46
CA SER A 326 6.61 9.80 -23.63
C SER A 326 6.82 8.32 -23.26
N SER A 327 7.32 8.05 -22.05
CA SER A 327 7.55 6.70 -21.54
C SER A 327 6.27 6.01 -21.01
N ILE A 328 5.20 6.78 -20.79
CA ILE A 328 3.99 6.26 -20.13
C ILE A 328 3.30 5.24 -21.02
N THR A 329 3.24 4.00 -20.55
CA THR A 329 2.67 2.87 -21.28
C THR A 329 1.65 2.11 -20.42
N VAL A 330 0.44 1.94 -20.94
CA VAL A 330 -0.56 1.03 -20.35
C VAL A 330 -0.20 -0.41 -20.72
N LEU A 331 0.17 -1.22 -19.72
CA LEU A 331 0.52 -2.62 -19.93
C LEU A 331 -0.68 -3.57 -19.79
N HIS A 332 -1.63 -3.24 -18.91
CA HIS A 332 -2.84 -4.04 -18.66
C HIS A 332 -4.00 -3.17 -18.13
N ARG A 333 -5.23 -3.38 -18.64
CA ARG A 333 -6.52 -2.72 -18.30
C ARG A 333 -6.60 -1.19 -18.39
N GLY A 334 -5.54 -0.43 -18.15
CA GLY A 334 -5.50 1.03 -18.28
C GLY A 334 -6.35 1.79 -17.25
N PHE A 335 -6.85 2.94 -17.67
CA PHE A 335 -7.64 3.90 -16.87
C PHE A 335 -9.16 3.66 -16.96
#